data_AF-A0A963WV50-F1
#
_entry.id   AF-A0A963WV50-F1
#
_cell.length_a   1.000
_cell.length_b   1.000
_cell.length_c   1.000
_cell.angle_alpha   90.00
_cell.angle_beta   90.00
_cell.angle_gamma   90.00
#
_symmetry.space_group_name_H-M   'P 1'
#
loop_
_entity.id
_entity.type
_entity.pdbx_description
1 polymer ?
#
loop_
_entity_poly.entity_id
_entity_poly.type
_entity_poly.pdbx_seq_one_letter_code
_entity_poly.pdbx_strand_id
1 'polypeptide(L)'
;MAKRPTTKHPQGLPTREQVLEFIQSADAIVGKREIAKAFGLKGQEKIALKALLKDMAEEGLIDGKKTAYHRMGGVPKVTVLRVLEIDDGDAFAIPDSWSPDDATPPPRLKIIEKKKGPGCMAALRVGDRVLARTEETQRGWLAHPMKKLPARTEGLMGVVELDGTGKGWLAPVDKRVRNSAPIADLGGAEEGQLVIAEPAGRSPRAGVKVVEVLGDPLAPKSFSMIAIAKHGIPHIFPEETLAEAERAAKLPLSEEKREDLRDLLIVAIDPADARDHDDAIWAEPDGQGGFRAIVAIADVSFYVRPGGQIDREARKRGNSVYF
;
A
#
# COMPACT_ATOMS: atom_id res chain seq x y z
N MET A 1 -14.10 -33.54 -16.93
CA MET A 1 -13.71 -32.74 -15.74
C MET A 1 -12.60 -33.50 -15.00
N ALA A 2 -11.34 -33.15 -15.22
CA ALA A 2 -10.24 -33.75 -14.46
C ALA A 2 -10.14 -33.07 -13.09
N LYS A 3 -10.32 -33.83 -12.01
CA LYS A 3 -10.10 -33.34 -10.64
C LYS A 3 -8.63 -32.92 -10.50
N ARG A 4 -8.40 -31.66 -10.08
CA ARG A 4 -7.06 -31.18 -9.67
C ARG A 4 -6.50 -32.09 -8.57
N PRO A 5 -5.22 -32.47 -8.61
CA PRO A 5 -4.62 -33.26 -7.54
C PRO A 5 -4.58 -32.42 -6.27
N THR A 6 -5.27 -32.88 -5.23
CA THR A 6 -5.13 -32.32 -3.88
C THR A 6 -3.79 -32.76 -3.34
N THR A 7 -2.80 -31.85 -3.32
CA THR A 7 -1.58 -32.03 -2.53
C THR A 7 -2.00 -32.16 -1.08
N LYS A 8 -2.00 -33.39 -0.55
CA LYS A 8 -2.28 -33.63 0.86
C LYS A 8 -1.08 -33.15 1.66
N HIS A 9 -1.20 -31.96 2.26
CA HIS A 9 -0.22 -31.51 3.23
C HIS A 9 -0.26 -32.42 4.46
N PRO A 10 0.89 -32.70 5.10
CA PRO A 10 0.93 -33.47 6.33
C PRO A 10 0.06 -32.80 7.40
N GLN A 11 -0.61 -33.59 8.23
CA GLN A 11 -1.42 -33.06 9.34
C GLN A 11 -0.53 -32.80 10.56
N GLY A 12 -0.81 -31.71 11.28
CA GLY A 12 -0.04 -31.27 12.44
C GLY A 12 0.78 -30.02 12.17
N LEU A 13 1.51 -29.55 13.18
CA LEU A 13 2.28 -28.30 13.12
C LEU A 13 3.27 -28.31 11.93
N PRO A 14 3.18 -27.37 10.98
CA PRO A 14 4.06 -27.35 9.81
C PRO A 14 5.50 -26.96 10.16
N THR A 15 6.46 -27.41 9.38
CA THR A 15 7.84 -26.89 9.41
C THR A 15 7.94 -25.54 8.71
N ARG A 16 9.07 -24.85 8.90
CA ARG A 16 9.34 -23.55 8.24
C ARG A 16 9.31 -23.66 6.72
N GLU A 17 9.92 -24.71 6.16
CA GLU A 17 9.92 -24.97 4.72
C GLU A 17 8.51 -25.22 4.19
N GLN A 18 7.70 -25.98 4.93
CA GLN A 18 6.31 -26.28 4.56
C GLN A 18 5.43 -25.03 4.57
N VAL A 19 5.66 -24.11 5.51
CA VAL A 19 4.98 -22.81 5.53
C VAL A 19 5.35 -21.99 4.31
N LEU A 20 6.65 -21.90 3.98
CA LEU A 20 7.13 -21.17 2.80
C LEU A 20 6.59 -21.77 1.49
N GLU A 21 6.65 -23.09 1.35
CA GLU A 21 6.12 -23.81 0.19
C GLU A 21 4.61 -23.63 0.05
N PHE A 22 3.86 -23.63 1.16
CA PHE A 22 2.42 -23.39 1.13
C PHE A 22 2.09 -21.96 0.72
N ILE A 23 2.79 -20.96 1.26
CA ILE A 23 2.66 -19.55 0.86
C ILE A 23 2.97 -19.39 -0.64
N GLN A 24 4.01 -20.06 -1.15
CA GLN A 24 4.40 -19.99 -2.56
C GLN A 24 3.50 -20.79 -3.50
N SER A 25 2.88 -21.88 -3.04
CA SER A 25 2.03 -22.73 -3.88
C SER A 25 0.57 -22.28 -3.90
N ALA A 26 0.10 -21.55 -2.89
CA ALA A 26 -1.29 -21.11 -2.79
C ALA A 26 -1.73 -20.19 -3.94
N ASP A 27 -2.97 -20.39 -4.38
CA ASP A 27 -3.64 -19.59 -5.43
C ASP A 27 -4.40 -18.37 -4.87
N ALA A 28 -4.35 -18.15 -3.55
CA ALA A 28 -5.10 -17.15 -2.80
C ALA A 28 -4.23 -16.54 -1.67
N ILE A 29 -4.71 -15.44 -1.06
CA ILE A 29 -4.03 -14.80 0.09
C ILE A 29 -3.92 -15.80 1.24
N VAL A 30 -2.71 -16.00 1.74
CA VAL A 30 -2.40 -16.97 2.79
C VAL A 30 -2.25 -16.27 4.14
N GLY A 31 -3.27 -16.35 4.99
CA GLY A 31 -3.18 -15.93 6.38
C GLY A 31 -2.92 -17.09 7.33
N LYS A 32 -2.79 -16.78 8.63
CA LYS A 32 -2.67 -17.80 9.68
C LYS A 32 -3.83 -18.81 9.64
N ARG A 33 -5.03 -18.35 9.29
CA ARG A 33 -6.24 -19.19 9.23
C ARG A 33 -6.15 -20.19 8.09
N GLU A 34 -5.68 -19.76 6.93
CA GLU A 34 -5.53 -20.58 5.73
C GLU A 34 -4.45 -21.65 5.95
N ILE A 35 -3.32 -21.28 6.57
CA ILE A 35 -2.27 -22.23 6.98
C ILE A 35 -2.84 -23.24 8.00
N ALA A 36 -3.50 -22.77 9.05
CA ALA A 36 -4.09 -23.66 10.05
C ALA A 36 -5.11 -24.65 9.46
N LYS A 37 -5.88 -24.22 8.45
CA LYS A 37 -6.85 -25.06 7.74
C LYS A 37 -6.16 -26.09 6.84
N ALA A 38 -5.10 -25.70 6.12
CA ALA A 38 -4.37 -26.59 5.22
C ALA A 38 -3.67 -27.74 5.94
N PHE A 39 -3.13 -27.46 7.13
CA PHE A 39 -2.42 -28.44 7.98
C PHE A 39 -3.31 -29.09 9.06
N GLY A 40 -4.61 -28.76 9.09
CA GLY A 40 -5.59 -29.41 9.98
C GLY A 40 -5.45 -29.09 11.47
N LEU A 41 -4.87 -27.93 11.82
CA LEU A 41 -4.47 -27.60 13.19
C LEU A 41 -5.65 -27.34 14.13
N LYS A 42 -5.57 -27.84 15.37
CA LYS A 42 -6.58 -27.67 16.43
C LYS A 42 -5.98 -27.09 17.72
N GLY A 43 -6.81 -26.35 18.47
CA GLY A 43 -6.50 -25.91 19.84
C GLY A 43 -5.10 -25.30 20.01
N GLN A 44 -4.25 -25.98 20.80
CA GLN A 44 -2.88 -25.59 21.13
C GLN A 44 -1.96 -25.47 19.91
N GLU A 45 -2.17 -26.23 18.84
CA GLU A 45 -1.34 -26.18 17.63
C GLU A 45 -1.46 -24.83 16.89
N LYS A 46 -2.60 -24.14 17.03
CA LYS A 46 -2.78 -22.79 16.48
C LYS A 46 -1.97 -21.74 17.24
N ILE A 47 -1.66 -21.99 18.51
CA ILE A 47 -0.79 -21.14 19.32
C ILE A 47 0.67 -21.37 18.90
N ALA A 48 1.07 -22.63 18.73
CA ALA A 48 2.40 -22.98 18.23
C ALA A 48 2.63 -22.43 16.80
N LEU A 49 1.64 -22.49 15.91
CA LEU A 49 1.74 -21.87 14.59
C LEU A 49 1.93 -20.35 14.68
N LYS A 50 1.28 -19.67 15.64
CA LYS A 50 1.46 -18.22 15.84
C LYS A 50 2.90 -17.90 16.25
N ALA A 51 3.49 -18.71 17.14
CA ALA A 51 4.89 -18.54 17.54
C ALA A 51 5.83 -18.78 16.36
N LEU A 52 5.65 -19.88 15.63
CA LEU A 52 6.43 -20.19 14.43
C LEU A 52 6.41 -19.05 13.39
N LEU A 53 5.23 -18.51 13.08
CA LEU A 53 5.10 -17.39 12.13
C LEU A 53 5.71 -16.09 12.66
N LYS A 54 5.79 -15.92 13.98
CA LYS A 54 6.48 -14.77 14.59
C LYS A 54 7.99 -14.93 14.44
N ASP A 55 8.53 -16.09 14.76
CA ASP A 55 9.96 -16.38 14.63
C ASP A 55 10.42 -16.27 13.16
N MET A 56 9.62 -16.78 12.22
CA MET A 56 9.91 -16.65 10.79
C MET A 56 9.87 -15.19 10.30
N ALA A 57 9.06 -14.33 10.92
CA ALA A 57 9.03 -12.90 10.60
C ALA A 57 10.22 -12.16 11.21
N GLU A 58 10.59 -12.48 12.45
CA GLU A 58 11.77 -11.93 13.12
C GLU A 58 13.08 -12.31 12.41
N GLU A 59 13.15 -13.52 11.85
CA GLU A 59 14.28 -13.99 11.04
C GLU A 59 14.24 -13.50 9.58
N GLY A 60 13.24 -12.71 9.20
CA GLY A 60 13.13 -12.15 7.86
C GLY A 60 12.89 -13.21 6.76
N LEU A 61 12.21 -14.31 7.08
CA LEU A 61 11.82 -15.34 6.09
C LEU A 61 10.46 -15.01 5.46
N ILE A 62 9.58 -14.38 6.22
CA ILE A 62 8.23 -13.98 5.78
C ILE A 62 7.92 -12.56 6.23
N ASP A 63 7.11 -11.87 5.44
CA ASP A 63 6.55 -10.57 5.71
C ASP A 63 5.02 -10.62 5.63
N GLY A 64 4.36 -9.69 6.30
CA GLY A 64 2.92 -9.52 6.25
C GLY A 64 2.22 -9.59 7.61
N LYS A 65 0.90 -9.42 7.57
CA LYS A 65 0.03 -9.36 8.76
C LYS A 65 -0.56 -10.74 9.05
N LYS A 66 -1.18 -10.91 10.24
CA LYS A 66 -1.88 -12.17 10.63
C LYS A 66 -2.84 -12.72 9.56
N THR A 67 -3.34 -11.85 8.68
CA THR A 67 -4.29 -12.13 7.60
C THR A 67 -3.63 -12.46 6.25
N ALA A 68 -2.34 -12.16 6.06
CA ALA A 68 -1.62 -12.37 4.80
C ALA A 68 -0.11 -12.42 5.05
N TYR A 69 0.52 -13.56 4.77
CA TYR A 69 1.97 -13.76 4.79
C TYR A 69 2.51 -13.98 3.37
N HIS A 70 3.69 -13.44 3.09
CA HIS A 70 4.46 -13.67 1.87
C HIS A 70 5.94 -13.84 2.21
N ARG A 71 6.76 -14.33 1.28
CA ARG A 71 8.21 -14.40 1.47
C ARG A 71 8.79 -12.97 1.55
N MET A 72 9.75 -12.74 2.42
CA MET A 72 10.49 -11.48 2.50
C MET A 72 11.19 -11.17 1.17
N GLY A 73 11.14 -9.91 0.74
CA GLY A 73 11.79 -9.39 -0.48
C GLY A 73 11.15 -9.80 -1.81
N GLY A 74 10.05 -10.56 -1.81
CA GLY A 74 9.34 -11.01 -3.02
C GLY A 74 7.98 -10.35 -3.21
N VAL A 75 7.47 -10.34 -4.45
CA VAL A 75 6.09 -9.91 -4.69
C VAL A 75 5.13 -10.99 -4.17
N PRO A 76 4.11 -10.66 -3.36
CA PRO A 76 3.14 -11.65 -2.92
C PRO A 76 2.44 -12.28 -4.13
N LYS A 77 2.25 -13.61 -4.08
CA LYS A 77 1.67 -14.41 -5.17
C LYS A 77 0.28 -13.94 -5.62
N VAL A 78 -0.46 -13.27 -4.74
CA VAL A 78 -1.65 -12.49 -5.08
C VAL A 78 -1.54 -11.15 -4.38
N THR A 79 -1.53 -10.07 -5.14
CA THR A 79 -1.43 -8.72 -4.59
C THR A 79 -2.18 -7.72 -5.46
N VAL A 80 -2.40 -6.53 -4.91
CA VAL A 80 -2.92 -5.40 -5.67
C VAL A 80 -1.74 -4.72 -6.37
N LEU A 81 -1.86 -4.54 -7.67
CA LEU A 81 -0.90 -3.84 -8.51
C LEU A 81 -1.52 -2.55 -9.04
N ARG A 82 -0.70 -1.53 -9.21
CA ARG A 82 -1.04 -0.27 -9.88
C ARG A 82 -0.33 -0.22 -11.23
N VAL A 83 -1.08 -0.01 -12.31
CA VAL A 83 -0.54 0.12 -13.66
C VAL A 83 0.30 1.40 -13.72
N LEU A 84 1.59 1.24 -14.01
CA LEU A 84 2.57 2.31 -14.09
C LEU A 84 2.66 2.86 -15.51
N GLU A 85 2.67 1.97 -16.48
CA GLU A 85 2.97 2.29 -17.88
C GLU A 85 2.25 1.31 -18.80
N ILE A 86 1.88 1.79 -19.99
CA ILE A 86 1.40 0.94 -21.09
C ILE A 86 2.21 1.34 -22.32
N ASP A 87 3.00 0.41 -22.83
CA ASP A 87 3.88 0.62 -23.98
C ASP A 87 3.65 -0.48 -25.02
N ASP A 88 3.39 -0.10 -26.28
CA ASP A 88 3.11 -1.00 -27.40
C ASP A 88 2.12 -2.16 -27.11
N GLY A 89 1.14 -1.91 -26.23
CA GLY A 89 0.12 -2.88 -25.84
C GLY A 89 0.51 -3.82 -24.69
N ASP A 90 1.73 -3.71 -24.17
CA ASP A 90 2.17 -4.34 -22.94
C ASP A 90 1.98 -3.38 -21.75
N ALA A 91 1.16 -3.78 -20.79
CA ALA A 91 0.96 -3.03 -19.54
C ALA A 91 1.98 -3.49 -18.48
N PHE A 92 2.59 -2.54 -17.78
CA PHE A 92 3.47 -2.77 -16.66
C PHE A 92 2.88 -2.18 -15.38
N ALA A 93 3.01 -2.90 -14.28
CA ALA A 93 2.48 -2.50 -12.99
C ALA A 93 3.48 -2.75 -11.86
N ILE A 94 3.30 -2.03 -10.78
CA ILE A 94 4.06 -2.20 -9.53
C ILE A 94 3.10 -2.56 -8.40
N PRO A 95 3.57 -3.19 -7.30
CA PRO A 95 2.76 -3.37 -6.11
C PRO A 95 2.16 -2.03 -5.63
N ASP A 96 0.85 -2.01 -5.40
CA ASP A 96 0.10 -0.83 -4.96
C ASP A 96 0.47 -0.39 -3.54
N SER A 97 1.05 -1.32 -2.76
CA SER A 97 1.73 -1.08 -1.50
C SER A 97 3.09 -1.76 -1.57
N TRP A 98 4.16 -1.00 -1.33
CA TRP A 98 5.52 -1.50 -1.28
C TRP A 98 6.26 -0.82 -0.13
N SER A 99 6.70 -1.60 0.86
CA SER A 99 7.38 -1.10 2.05
C SER A 99 8.39 -2.14 2.54
N PRO A 100 9.45 -2.42 1.76
CA PRO A 100 10.48 -3.31 2.24
C PRO A 100 11.33 -2.57 3.28
N ASP A 101 11.81 -3.30 4.29
CA ASP A 101 12.65 -2.75 5.36
C ASP A 101 13.99 -2.18 4.84
N ASP A 102 14.41 -2.60 3.65
CA ASP A 102 15.67 -2.24 3.00
C ASP A 102 15.56 -1.11 1.95
N ALA A 103 14.40 -0.45 1.86
CA ALA A 103 14.11 0.62 0.90
C ALA A 103 14.34 0.24 -0.58
N THR A 104 14.31 -1.05 -0.93
CA THR A 104 14.38 -1.48 -2.33
C THR A 104 13.22 -0.93 -3.17
N PRO A 105 13.45 -0.53 -4.44
CA PRO A 105 12.38 -0.06 -5.30
C PRO A 105 11.39 -1.18 -5.62
N PRO A 106 10.10 -0.87 -5.82
CA PRO A 106 9.10 -1.89 -6.15
C PRO A 106 9.45 -2.59 -7.46
N PRO A 107 9.38 -3.93 -7.51
CA PRO A 107 9.60 -4.68 -8.73
C PRO A 107 8.54 -4.33 -9.76
N ARG A 108 8.95 -4.23 -11.03
CA ARG A 108 8.08 -3.97 -12.17
C ARG A 108 7.57 -5.30 -12.73
N LEU A 109 6.26 -5.46 -12.80
CA LEU A 109 5.57 -6.66 -13.28
C LEU A 109 4.95 -6.41 -14.64
N LYS A 110 5.18 -7.32 -15.60
CA LYS A 110 4.48 -7.30 -16.88
C LYS A 110 3.10 -7.94 -16.74
N ILE A 111 2.05 -7.22 -17.12
CA ILE A 111 0.68 -7.71 -17.09
C ILE A 111 0.41 -8.57 -18.33
N ILE A 112 -0.05 -9.79 -18.08
CA ILE A 112 -0.49 -10.74 -19.11
C ILE A 112 -2.02 -10.77 -19.12
N GLU A 113 -2.62 -9.98 -20.00
CA GLU A 113 -4.08 -9.96 -20.20
C GLU A 113 -4.57 -11.22 -20.95
N LYS A 114 -5.74 -11.74 -20.57
CA LYS A 114 -6.40 -12.79 -21.34
C LYS A 114 -7.02 -12.19 -22.61
N LYS A 115 -6.57 -12.63 -23.77
CA LYS A 115 -7.14 -12.27 -25.08
C LYS A 115 -8.51 -12.96 -25.28
N LYS A 116 -9.60 -12.19 -25.20
CA LYS A 116 -11.02 -12.49 -25.55
C LYS A 116 -11.67 -13.73 -24.91
N GLY A 117 -12.81 -13.53 -24.24
CA GLY A 117 -13.70 -14.57 -23.70
C GLY A 117 -14.59 -14.06 -22.56
N PRO A 118 -15.50 -14.90 -22.02
CA PRO A 118 -16.27 -14.55 -20.83
C PRO A 118 -15.32 -14.35 -19.63
N GLY A 119 -15.35 -13.17 -19.03
CA GLY A 119 -14.41 -12.76 -17.97
C GLY A 119 -13.24 -11.88 -18.44
N CYS A 120 -13.23 -11.41 -19.69
CA CYS A 120 -12.30 -10.34 -20.10
C CYS A 120 -12.55 -9.07 -19.28
N MET A 121 -11.47 -8.53 -18.73
CA MET A 121 -11.50 -7.27 -18.00
C MET A 121 -11.63 -6.09 -18.96
N ALA A 122 -12.15 -4.97 -18.46
CA ALA A 122 -12.09 -3.70 -19.17
C ALA A 122 -10.61 -3.31 -19.42
N ALA A 123 -10.35 -2.62 -20.53
CA ALA A 123 -9.01 -2.20 -20.91
C ALA A 123 -8.34 -1.42 -19.76
N LEU A 124 -7.07 -1.77 -19.50
CA LEU A 124 -6.26 -1.10 -18.49
C LEU A 124 -5.79 0.26 -18.99
N ARG A 125 -5.63 1.19 -18.05
CA ARG A 125 -5.05 2.51 -18.21
C ARG A 125 -3.95 2.69 -17.18
N VAL A 126 -2.98 3.55 -17.49
CA VAL A 126 -2.02 4.02 -16.48
C VAL A 126 -2.80 4.55 -15.28
N GLY A 127 -2.41 4.13 -14.07
CA GLY A 127 -3.08 4.44 -12.81
C GLY A 127 -4.04 3.37 -12.29
N ASP A 128 -4.59 2.52 -13.18
CA ASP A 128 -5.57 1.52 -12.77
C ASP A 128 -5.02 0.57 -11.70
N ARG A 129 -5.87 0.24 -10.72
CA ARG A 129 -5.58 -0.77 -9.70
C ARG A 129 -6.16 -2.11 -10.11
N VAL A 130 -5.37 -3.16 -9.99
CA VAL A 130 -5.79 -4.53 -10.32
C VAL A 130 -5.37 -5.50 -9.23
N LEU A 131 -6.30 -6.34 -8.77
CA LEU A 131 -5.94 -7.54 -8.05
C LEU A 131 -5.38 -8.53 -9.06
N ALA A 132 -4.12 -8.93 -8.90
CA ALA A 132 -3.45 -9.83 -9.82
C ALA A 132 -2.76 -10.98 -9.08
N ARG A 133 -2.70 -12.13 -9.76
CA ARG A 133 -1.79 -13.21 -9.39
C ARG A 133 -0.42 -12.91 -9.98
N THR A 134 0.63 -13.03 -9.21
CA THR A 134 2.00 -12.77 -9.64
C THR A 134 2.75 -14.09 -9.82
N GLU A 135 3.69 -14.07 -10.75
CA GLU A 135 4.55 -15.21 -11.07
C GLU A 135 5.97 -14.69 -11.31
N GLU A 136 6.93 -15.24 -10.59
CA GLU A 136 8.34 -14.97 -10.81
C GLU A 136 8.87 -15.88 -11.90
N THR A 137 9.48 -15.31 -12.94
CA THR A 137 10.10 -16.05 -14.04
C THR A 137 11.57 -15.69 -14.16
N GLN A 138 12.34 -16.47 -14.93
CA GLN A 138 13.75 -16.17 -15.24
C GLN A 138 13.96 -14.81 -15.93
N ARG A 139 12.89 -14.22 -16.50
CA ARG A 139 12.92 -12.93 -17.21
C ARG A 139 12.31 -11.79 -16.40
N GLY A 140 12.00 -12.01 -15.12
CA GLY A 140 11.33 -11.06 -14.24
C GLY A 140 9.91 -11.47 -13.88
N TRP A 141 9.12 -10.53 -13.38
CA TRP A 141 7.81 -10.80 -12.81
C TRP A 141 6.68 -10.63 -13.84
N LEU A 142 5.77 -11.61 -13.85
CA LEU A 142 4.52 -11.57 -14.59
C LEU A 142 3.35 -11.37 -13.63
N ALA A 143 2.30 -10.72 -14.12
CA ALA A 143 1.05 -10.51 -13.40
C ALA A 143 -0.15 -10.90 -14.26
N HIS A 144 -1.01 -11.76 -13.72
CA HIS A 144 -2.27 -12.18 -14.33
C HIS A 144 -3.43 -11.47 -13.61
N PRO A 145 -4.05 -10.45 -14.22
CA PRO A 145 -5.15 -9.72 -13.61
C PRO A 145 -6.33 -10.63 -13.33
N MET A 146 -6.85 -10.54 -12.10
CA MET A 146 -8.04 -11.26 -11.65
C MET A 146 -9.25 -10.34 -11.64
N LYS A 147 -9.07 -9.10 -11.15
CA LYS A 147 -10.14 -8.11 -11.04
C LYS A 147 -9.57 -6.69 -11.08
N LYS A 148 -10.18 -5.81 -11.87
CA LYS A 148 -9.95 -4.37 -11.81
C LYS A 148 -10.62 -3.81 -10.56
N LEU A 149 -9.86 -3.09 -9.76
CA LEU A 149 -10.31 -2.45 -8.54
C LEU A 149 -10.66 -0.98 -8.83
N PRO A 150 -11.60 -0.40 -8.09
CA PRO A 150 -11.84 1.03 -8.17
C PRO A 150 -10.58 1.81 -7.77
N ALA A 151 -10.43 3.01 -8.36
CA ALA A 151 -9.44 3.97 -7.90
C ALA A 151 -9.63 4.26 -6.40
N ARG A 152 -8.55 4.60 -5.70
CA ARG A 152 -8.69 5.12 -4.33
C ARG A 152 -9.42 6.45 -4.41
N THR A 153 -10.60 6.51 -3.81
CA THR A 153 -11.42 7.71 -3.69
C THR A 153 -11.38 8.21 -2.26
N GLU A 154 -11.58 9.52 -2.06
CA GLU A 154 -11.89 10.14 -0.77
C GLU A 154 -13.32 9.75 -0.34
N GLY A 155 -13.62 8.45 -0.30
CA GLY A 155 -14.94 7.93 0.06
C GLY A 155 -15.34 8.26 1.50
N LEU A 156 -16.61 8.08 1.80
CA LEU A 156 -17.18 8.27 3.13
C LEU A 156 -16.66 7.16 4.06
N MET A 157 -15.99 7.55 5.14
CA MET A 157 -15.50 6.62 6.15
C MET A 157 -16.53 6.39 7.25
N GLY A 158 -16.72 5.13 7.64
CA GLY A 158 -17.67 4.75 8.68
C GLY A 158 -17.46 3.34 9.20
N VAL A 159 -18.17 3.01 10.28
CA VAL A 159 -18.22 1.66 10.84
C VAL A 159 -19.46 0.96 10.31
N VAL A 160 -19.34 -0.30 9.93
CA VAL A 160 -20.48 -1.12 9.52
C VAL A 160 -21.28 -1.53 10.76
N GLU A 161 -22.55 -1.17 10.80
CA GLU A 161 -23.53 -1.66 11.77
C GLU A 161 -24.61 -2.46 11.04
N LEU A 162 -25.12 -3.53 11.67
CA LEU A 162 -26.26 -4.29 11.15
C LEU A 162 -27.47 -4.03 12.05
N ASP A 163 -28.63 -3.75 11.45
CA ASP A 163 -29.87 -3.69 12.23
C ASP A 163 -30.42 -5.10 12.53
N GLY A 164 -31.48 -5.18 13.34
CA GLY A 164 -32.12 -6.46 13.72
C GLY A 164 -32.70 -7.26 12.55
N THR A 165 -32.77 -6.68 11.35
CA THR A 165 -33.17 -7.37 10.11
C THR A 165 -31.98 -7.84 9.26
N GLY A 166 -30.75 -7.56 9.72
CA GLY A 166 -29.51 -7.85 9.00
C GLY A 166 -29.15 -6.84 7.92
N LYS A 167 -29.83 -5.69 7.87
CA LYS A 167 -29.53 -4.64 6.89
C LYS A 167 -28.37 -3.78 7.38
N GLY A 168 -27.43 -3.52 6.48
CA GLY A 168 -26.22 -2.75 6.78
C GLY A 168 -26.43 -1.24 6.78
N TRP A 169 -25.78 -0.59 7.74
CA TRP A 169 -25.73 0.84 7.92
C TRP A 169 -24.28 1.28 8.11
N LEU A 170 -23.91 2.37 7.45
CA LEU A 170 -22.62 3.00 7.63
C LEU A 170 -22.77 4.06 8.73
N ALA A 171 -22.33 3.71 9.93
CA ALA A 171 -22.30 4.62 11.05
C ALA A 171 -21.11 5.59 10.93
N PRO A 172 -21.31 6.89 11.17
CA PRO A 172 -20.24 7.87 11.09
C PRO A 172 -19.19 7.65 12.19
N VAL A 173 -17.93 7.86 11.87
CA VAL A 173 -16.83 7.81 12.85
C VAL A 173 -16.85 8.99 13.84
N ASP A 174 -17.45 10.12 13.45
CA ASP A 174 -17.66 11.27 14.33
C ASP A 174 -19.05 11.20 14.97
N LYS A 175 -19.11 11.00 16.29
CA LYS A 175 -20.36 10.94 17.08
C LYS A 175 -21.21 12.21 17.01
N ARG A 176 -20.67 13.34 16.54
CA ARG A 176 -21.45 14.57 16.30
C ARG A 176 -22.33 14.45 15.06
N VAL A 177 -21.94 13.61 14.11
CA VAL A 177 -22.77 13.26 12.95
C VAL A 177 -23.74 12.18 13.40
N ARG A 178 -25.05 12.46 13.32
CA ARG A 178 -26.09 11.54 13.80
C ARG A 178 -26.68 10.65 12.71
N ASN A 179 -26.42 10.97 11.45
CA ASN A 179 -27.06 10.30 10.33
C ASN A 179 -26.16 9.15 9.85
N SER A 180 -26.64 7.91 10.00
CA SER A 180 -26.08 6.75 9.31
C SER A 180 -26.59 6.70 7.87
N ALA A 181 -25.78 6.15 6.96
CA ALA A 181 -26.17 5.94 5.57
C ALA A 181 -26.50 4.46 5.33
N PRO A 182 -27.61 4.11 4.64
CA PRO A 182 -27.88 2.71 4.34
C PRO A 182 -26.80 2.16 3.40
N ILE A 183 -26.30 0.96 3.70
CA ILE A 183 -25.34 0.26 2.84
C ILE A 183 -26.14 -0.56 1.82
N ALA A 184 -25.99 -0.24 0.54
CA ALA A 184 -26.59 -0.97 -0.57
C ALA A 184 -25.77 -2.21 -0.96
N ASP A 185 -24.45 -2.15 -0.79
CA ASP A 185 -23.53 -3.25 -1.04
C ASP A 185 -22.45 -3.29 0.05
N LEU A 186 -22.50 -4.33 0.89
CA LEU A 186 -21.52 -4.59 1.95
C LEU A 186 -20.17 -5.07 1.39
N GLY A 187 -20.16 -5.57 0.15
CA GLY A 187 -19.00 -6.23 -0.43
C GLY A 187 -18.55 -7.42 0.43
N GLY A 188 -17.39 -7.29 1.07
CA GLY A 188 -16.82 -8.28 1.99
C GLY A 188 -16.68 -7.78 3.43
N ALA A 189 -17.33 -6.67 3.79
CA ALA A 189 -17.25 -6.11 5.13
C ALA A 189 -18.14 -6.86 6.13
N GLU A 190 -17.65 -6.98 7.36
CA GLU A 190 -18.38 -7.53 8.49
C GLU A 190 -18.82 -6.41 9.46
N GLU A 191 -19.81 -6.72 10.30
CA GLU A 191 -20.25 -5.81 11.37
C GLU A 191 -19.07 -5.40 12.28
N GLY A 192 -19.06 -4.13 12.68
CA GLY A 192 -18.04 -3.54 13.53
C GLY A 192 -16.76 -3.15 12.79
N GLN A 193 -16.62 -3.44 11.50
CA GLN A 193 -15.44 -3.06 10.73
C GLN A 193 -15.51 -1.61 10.26
N LEU A 194 -14.37 -0.92 10.33
CA LEU A 194 -14.14 0.37 9.68
C LEU A 194 -13.98 0.15 8.18
N VAL A 195 -14.71 0.95 7.39
CA VAL A 195 -14.73 0.86 5.92
C VAL A 195 -14.70 2.25 5.28
N ILE A 196 -14.27 2.28 4.02
CA ILE A 196 -14.48 3.40 3.11
C ILE A 196 -15.59 3.00 2.13
N ALA A 197 -16.56 3.88 1.93
CA ALA A 197 -17.70 3.65 1.07
C ALA A 197 -17.91 4.83 0.10
N GLU A 198 -18.53 4.56 -1.04
CA GLU A 198 -18.91 5.58 -2.02
C GLU A 198 -20.43 5.62 -2.20
N PRO A 199 -21.02 6.75 -2.63
CA PRO A 199 -22.42 6.78 -3.03
C PRO A 199 -22.72 5.69 -4.08
N ALA A 200 -23.72 4.84 -3.81
CA ALA A 200 -24.14 3.80 -4.75
C ALA A 200 -24.96 4.35 -5.94
N GLY A 201 -25.42 5.60 -5.83
CA GLY A 201 -26.12 6.32 -6.89
C GLY A 201 -26.26 7.81 -6.58
N ARG A 202 -26.89 8.56 -7.48
CA ARG A 202 -27.06 10.03 -7.36
C ARG A 202 -28.12 10.45 -6.34
N SER A 203 -29.01 9.55 -5.95
CA SER A 203 -30.07 9.81 -4.97
C SER A 203 -29.59 9.42 -3.56
N PRO A 204 -29.90 10.21 -2.51
CA PRO A 204 -29.63 9.82 -1.13
C PRO A 204 -30.23 8.47 -0.73
N ARG A 205 -31.31 8.04 -1.40
CA ARG A 205 -31.94 6.73 -1.18
C ARG A 205 -31.14 5.55 -1.74
N ALA A 206 -30.20 5.80 -2.65
CA ALA A 206 -29.36 4.76 -3.22
C ALA A 206 -28.40 4.16 -2.18
N GLY A 207 -28.14 4.88 -1.07
CA GLY A 207 -27.21 4.45 -0.05
C GLY A 207 -25.76 4.48 -0.54
N VAL A 208 -24.92 3.70 0.14
CA VAL A 208 -23.49 3.62 -0.14
C VAL A 208 -23.07 2.19 -0.47
N LYS A 209 -22.02 2.04 -1.26
CA LYS A 209 -21.34 0.77 -1.53
C LYS A 209 -19.99 0.77 -0.83
N VAL A 210 -19.63 -0.31 -0.14
CA VAL A 210 -18.31 -0.44 0.47
C VAL A 210 -17.26 -0.65 -0.62
N VAL A 211 -16.19 0.14 -0.61
CA VAL A 211 -15.08 0.06 -1.58
C VAL A 211 -13.76 -0.41 -0.97
N GLU A 212 -13.55 -0.19 0.33
CA GLU A 212 -12.36 -0.66 1.05
C GLU A 212 -12.72 -1.04 2.49
N VAL A 213 -12.19 -2.17 2.97
CA VAL A 213 -12.32 -2.61 4.36
C VAL A 213 -11.01 -2.32 5.08
N LEU A 214 -11.05 -1.42 6.07
CA LEU A 214 -9.90 -1.04 6.88
C LEU A 214 -9.70 -1.99 8.08
N GLY A 215 -10.76 -2.65 8.51
CA GLY A 215 -10.74 -3.68 9.56
C GLY A 215 -11.17 -3.15 10.92
N ASP A 216 -10.45 -3.51 11.98
CA ASP A 216 -10.80 -3.12 13.35
C ASP A 216 -10.66 -1.58 13.55
N PRO A 217 -11.72 -0.86 13.94
CA PRO A 217 -11.66 0.58 14.22
C PRO A 217 -10.67 0.96 15.34
N LEU A 218 -10.31 0.02 16.21
CA LEU A 218 -9.38 0.23 17.33
C LEU A 218 -7.93 -0.12 16.99
N ALA A 219 -7.64 -0.53 15.75
CA ALA A 219 -6.27 -0.78 15.32
C ALA A 219 -5.48 0.55 15.18
N PRO A 220 -4.15 0.55 15.41
CA PRO A 220 -3.33 1.76 15.28
C PRO A 220 -3.52 2.51 13.94
N LYS A 221 -3.53 1.78 12.81
CA LYS A 221 -3.77 2.36 11.47
C LYS A 221 -5.15 3.03 11.37
N SER A 222 -6.16 2.49 12.04
CA SER A 222 -7.53 3.01 12.00
C SER A 222 -7.62 4.37 12.67
N PHE A 223 -6.88 4.63 13.76
CA PHE A 223 -6.84 5.96 14.38
C PHE A 223 -6.32 7.03 13.43
N SER A 224 -5.20 6.78 12.74
CA SER A 224 -4.65 7.71 11.75
C SER A 224 -5.66 7.94 10.63
N MET A 225 -6.28 6.88 10.09
CA MET A 225 -7.27 6.99 9.01
C MET A 225 -8.53 7.76 9.45
N ILE A 226 -9.02 7.55 10.68
CA ILE A 226 -10.15 8.29 11.25
C ILE A 226 -9.78 9.77 11.41
N ALA A 227 -8.58 10.09 11.89
CA ALA A 227 -8.11 11.46 12.04
C ALA A 227 -8.00 12.15 10.67
N ILE A 228 -7.40 11.48 9.68
CA ILE A 228 -7.32 11.94 8.29
C ILE A 228 -8.72 12.27 7.75
N ALA A 229 -9.67 11.35 7.89
CA ALA A 229 -11.03 11.53 7.39
C ALA A 229 -11.77 12.66 8.13
N LYS A 230 -11.68 12.71 9.46
CA LYS A 230 -12.33 13.71 10.30
C LYS A 230 -11.87 15.13 10.00
N HIS A 231 -10.58 15.30 9.75
CA HIS A 231 -9.99 16.60 9.47
C HIS A 231 -9.89 16.92 7.98
N GLY A 232 -10.36 16.02 7.10
CA GLY A 232 -10.30 16.20 5.66
C GLY A 232 -8.86 16.33 5.13
N ILE A 233 -7.91 15.64 5.78
CA ILE A 233 -6.49 15.72 5.43
C ILE A 233 -6.29 15.01 4.08
N PRO A 234 -5.78 15.70 3.04
CA PRO A 234 -5.48 15.06 1.76
C PRO A 234 -4.36 14.04 1.96
N HIS A 235 -4.65 12.77 1.71
CA HIS A 235 -3.71 11.66 1.91
C HIS A 235 -3.54 10.79 0.66
N ILE A 236 -4.43 10.92 -0.33
CA ILE A 236 -4.34 10.23 -1.62
C ILE A 236 -3.67 11.19 -2.61
N PHE A 237 -2.59 10.74 -3.25
CA PHE A 237 -1.95 11.49 -4.31
C PHE A 237 -2.65 11.25 -5.64
N PRO A 238 -2.98 12.31 -6.41
CA PRO A 238 -3.43 12.16 -7.79
C PRO A 238 -2.38 11.45 -8.65
N GLU A 239 -2.84 10.69 -9.65
CA GLU A 239 -1.95 9.93 -10.53
C GLU A 239 -1.04 10.83 -11.35
N GLU A 240 -1.54 11.97 -11.81
CA GLU A 240 -0.78 12.97 -12.55
C GLU A 240 0.34 13.58 -11.68
N THR A 241 0.08 13.76 -10.39
CA THR A 241 1.08 14.22 -9.41
C THR A 241 2.19 13.20 -9.23
N LEU A 242 1.85 11.92 -9.09
CA LEU A 242 2.85 10.85 -8.97
C LEU A 242 3.68 10.71 -10.25
N ALA A 243 3.04 10.78 -11.41
CA ALA A 243 3.74 10.72 -12.69
C ALA A 243 4.70 11.91 -12.89
N GLU A 244 4.33 13.12 -12.45
CA GLU A 244 5.25 14.26 -12.44
C GLU A 244 6.41 14.05 -11.47
N ALA A 245 6.16 13.54 -10.27
CA ALA A 245 7.21 13.27 -9.28
C ALA A 245 8.26 12.29 -9.82
N GLU A 246 7.84 11.22 -10.50
CA GLU A 246 8.76 10.27 -11.14
C GLU A 246 9.64 10.88 -12.23
N ARG A 247 9.12 11.89 -12.96
CA ARG A 247 9.92 12.64 -13.94
C ARG A 247 10.85 13.63 -13.25
N ALA A 248 10.35 14.36 -12.25
CA ALA A 248 11.13 15.33 -11.49
C ALA A 248 12.35 14.68 -10.83
N ALA A 249 12.18 13.48 -10.25
CA ALA A 249 13.26 12.71 -9.63
C ALA A 249 14.41 12.32 -10.58
N LYS A 250 14.18 12.38 -11.90
CA LYS A 250 15.18 12.06 -12.94
C LYS A 250 15.78 13.30 -13.60
N LEU A 251 15.46 14.50 -13.10
CA LEU A 251 16.01 15.74 -13.66
C LEU A 251 17.53 15.76 -13.51
N PRO A 252 18.28 16.03 -14.60
CA PRO A 252 19.72 16.11 -14.52
C PRO A 252 20.14 17.32 -13.69
N LEU A 253 21.07 17.11 -12.76
CA LEU A 253 21.71 18.19 -12.04
C LEU A 253 22.76 18.85 -12.95
N SER A 254 22.73 20.17 -13.04
CA SER A 254 23.72 20.95 -13.78
C SER A 254 24.85 21.36 -12.83
N GLU A 255 26.05 20.81 -13.05
CA GLU A 255 27.24 21.17 -12.28
C GLU A 255 27.73 22.60 -12.63
N GLU A 256 27.54 23.06 -13.88
CA GLU A 256 27.98 24.39 -14.33
C GLU A 256 27.29 25.57 -13.62
N LYS A 257 26.13 25.33 -13.00
CA LYS A 257 25.31 26.38 -12.34
C LYS A 257 25.33 26.28 -10.81
N ARG A 258 26.09 25.34 -10.24
CA ARG A 258 26.17 25.10 -8.80
C ARG A 258 27.62 25.19 -8.36
N GLU A 259 27.83 25.79 -7.20
CA GLU A 259 29.12 25.71 -6.54
C GLU A 259 29.34 24.28 -6.05
N ASP A 260 30.52 23.72 -6.30
CA ASP A 260 30.87 22.39 -5.83
C ASP A 260 31.36 22.47 -4.38
N LEU A 261 30.53 21.97 -3.46
CA LEU A 261 30.82 21.91 -2.03
C LEU A 261 31.05 20.47 -1.55
N ARG A 262 31.22 19.50 -2.47
CA ARG A 262 31.34 18.07 -2.11
C ARG A 262 32.58 17.74 -1.27
N ASP A 263 33.61 18.59 -1.31
CA ASP A 263 34.82 18.45 -0.49
C ASP A 263 34.60 18.85 0.98
N LEU A 264 33.52 19.56 1.30
CA LEU A 264 33.17 19.93 2.67
C LEU A 264 32.45 18.77 3.36
N LEU A 265 32.84 18.48 4.60
CA LEU A 265 32.20 17.49 5.46
C LEU A 265 30.87 18.01 6.04
N ILE A 266 29.90 18.27 5.16
CA ILE A 266 28.56 18.70 5.52
C ILE A 266 27.79 17.51 6.11
N VAL A 267 27.14 17.71 7.27
CA VAL A 267 26.42 16.66 7.99
C VAL A 267 24.97 17.05 8.25
N ALA A 268 24.05 16.09 8.16
CA ALA A 268 22.68 16.19 8.65
C ALA A 268 22.58 15.55 10.03
N ILE A 269 21.81 16.13 10.95
CA ILE A 269 21.67 15.65 12.33
C ILE A 269 20.18 15.48 12.63
N ASP A 270 19.69 14.26 12.46
CA ASP A 270 18.28 13.92 12.55
C ASP A 270 18.03 12.68 13.43
N PRO A 271 16.78 12.46 13.88
CA PRO A 271 16.36 11.17 14.45
C PRO A 271 16.66 9.99 13.52
N ALA A 272 16.95 8.82 14.10
CA ALA A 272 17.35 7.62 13.33
C ALA A 272 16.27 7.09 12.36
N ASP A 273 15.01 7.43 12.60
CA ASP A 273 13.86 7.09 11.78
C ASP A 273 13.52 8.15 10.71
N ALA A 274 14.17 9.32 10.72
CA ALA A 274 14.03 10.32 9.69
C ALA A 274 14.50 9.77 8.33
N ARG A 275 13.82 10.20 7.25
CA ARG A 275 14.14 9.80 5.86
C ARG A 275 14.20 10.97 4.90
N ASP A 276 13.82 12.14 5.37
CA ASP A 276 13.63 13.40 4.68
C ASP A 276 14.55 14.47 5.28
N HIS A 277 15.86 14.30 5.06
CA HIS A 277 16.87 15.24 5.50
C HIS A 277 16.79 16.54 4.68
N ASP A 278 16.14 17.56 5.23
CA ASP A 278 15.88 18.84 4.56
C ASP A 278 17.04 19.83 4.71
N ASP A 279 17.87 19.68 5.74
CA ASP A 279 18.99 20.55 6.04
C ASP A 279 20.26 19.78 6.41
N ALA A 280 21.39 20.42 6.15
CA ALA A 280 22.70 19.94 6.54
C ALA A 280 23.64 21.11 6.83
N ILE A 281 24.59 20.89 7.75
CA ILE A 281 25.43 21.95 8.29
C ILE A 281 26.91 21.62 8.19
N TRP A 282 27.71 22.67 8.05
CA TRP A 282 29.16 22.65 8.20
C TRP A 282 29.62 23.95 8.84
N ALA A 283 30.63 23.90 9.71
CA ALA A 283 31.20 25.09 10.32
C ALA A 283 32.69 24.94 10.64
N GLU A 284 33.43 26.04 10.52
CA GLU A 284 34.84 26.14 10.91
C GLU A 284 35.13 27.48 11.59
N PRO A 285 36.15 27.57 12.47
CA PRO A 285 36.63 28.86 12.98
C PRO A 285 37.12 29.77 11.84
N ASP A 286 36.81 31.06 11.89
CA ASP A 286 37.17 32.03 10.84
C ASP A 286 38.56 32.67 11.00
N GLY A 287 39.29 32.30 12.07
CA GLY A 287 40.60 32.86 12.42
C GLY A 287 40.56 34.26 13.06
N GLN A 288 39.37 34.86 13.26
CA GLN A 288 39.15 36.19 13.86
C GLN A 288 38.38 36.13 15.19
N GLY A 289 38.23 34.92 15.75
CA GLY A 289 37.46 34.66 16.97
C GLY A 289 35.98 34.35 16.72
N GLY A 290 35.57 34.22 15.45
CA GLY A 290 34.24 33.80 15.03
C GLY A 290 34.25 32.45 14.31
N PHE A 291 33.14 32.18 13.62
CA PHE A 291 32.94 30.95 12.82
C PHE A 291 32.34 31.31 11.47
N ARG A 292 32.78 30.59 10.44
CA ARG A 292 32.08 30.49 9.16
C ARG A 292 31.20 29.25 9.20
N ALA A 293 29.91 29.42 8.91
CA ALA A 293 28.97 28.32 8.83
C ALA A 293 28.29 28.29 7.46
N ILE A 294 27.98 27.09 6.99
CA ILE A 294 27.15 26.81 5.82
C ILE A 294 25.94 26.02 6.32
N VAL A 295 24.76 26.50 5.93
CA VAL A 295 23.49 25.80 6.10
C VAL A 295 22.99 25.45 4.70
N ALA A 296 23.14 24.18 4.32
CA ALA A 296 22.67 23.65 3.06
C ALA A 296 21.24 23.17 3.21
N ILE A 297 20.31 23.74 2.45
CA ILE A 297 18.90 23.34 2.43
C ILE A 297 18.61 22.59 1.15
N ALA A 298 17.81 21.53 1.22
CA ALA A 298 17.34 20.78 0.07
C ALA A 298 16.70 21.72 -0.97
N ASP A 299 17.17 21.64 -2.21
CA ASP A 299 16.68 22.47 -3.31
C ASP A 299 15.36 21.93 -3.89
N VAL A 300 14.31 21.91 -3.07
CA VAL A 300 12.98 21.40 -3.43
C VAL A 300 12.41 22.15 -4.65
N SER A 301 12.68 23.46 -4.75
CA SER A 301 12.19 24.32 -5.83
C SER A 301 12.75 23.96 -7.21
N PHE A 302 13.89 23.26 -7.26
CA PHE A 302 14.43 22.71 -8.50
C PHE A 302 13.53 21.61 -9.08
N TYR A 303 12.95 20.78 -8.20
CA TYR A 303 12.10 19.65 -8.55
C TYR A 303 10.63 20.02 -8.65
N VAL A 304 10.16 20.95 -7.81
CA VAL A 304 8.75 21.36 -7.73
C VAL A 304 8.59 22.74 -8.39
N ARG A 305 8.14 22.75 -9.65
CA ARG A 305 8.00 23.98 -10.43
C ARG A 305 6.61 24.62 -10.27
N PRO A 306 6.52 25.95 -10.18
CA PRO A 306 5.24 26.64 -10.09
C PRO A 306 4.27 26.26 -11.21
N GLY A 307 3.03 25.97 -10.85
CA GLY A 307 1.95 25.61 -11.77
C GLY A 307 1.85 24.10 -12.08
N GLY A 308 2.86 23.31 -11.71
CA GLY A 308 2.87 21.85 -11.83
C GLY A 308 1.87 21.14 -10.90
N GLN A 309 1.65 19.85 -11.12
CA GLN A 309 0.77 19.02 -10.29
C GLN A 309 1.34 18.79 -8.89
N ILE A 310 2.66 18.61 -8.77
CA ILE A 310 3.31 18.52 -7.45
C ILE A 310 3.12 19.81 -6.66
N ASP A 311 3.31 20.97 -7.29
CA ASP A 311 3.13 22.28 -6.66
C ASP A 311 1.68 22.52 -6.22
N ARG A 312 0.70 22.17 -7.06
CA ARG A 312 -0.73 22.26 -6.71
C ARG A 312 -1.08 21.36 -5.53
N GLU A 313 -0.59 20.13 -5.53
CA GLU A 313 -0.85 19.18 -4.46
C GLU A 313 -0.15 19.57 -3.15
N ALA A 314 1.09 20.08 -3.23
CA ALA A 314 1.82 20.64 -2.09
C ALA A 314 1.06 21.82 -1.46
N ARG A 315 0.53 22.75 -2.27
CA ARG A 315 -0.32 23.85 -1.76
C ARG A 315 -1.63 23.36 -1.15
N LYS A 316 -2.26 22.34 -1.76
CA LYS A 316 -3.50 21.75 -1.23
C LYS A 316 -3.28 21.15 0.16
N ARG A 317 -2.13 20.50 0.39
CA ARG A 317 -1.76 19.88 1.67
C ARG A 317 -1.25 20.90 2.69
N GLY A 318 -0.50 21.90 2.24
CA GLY A 318 0.07 22.96 3.07
C GLY A 318 1.32 22.52 3.84
N ASN A 319 1.24 21.42 4.59
CA ASN A 319 2.36 20.87 5.36
C ASN A 319 2.31 19.34 5.46
N SER A 320 3.43 18.75 5.91
CA SER A 320 3.47 17.35 6.32
C SER A 320 2.69 17.15 7.62
N VAL A 321 2.04 15.99 7.75
CA VAL A 321 1.31 15.59 8.96
C VAL A 321 1.92 14.29 9.48
N TYR A 322 2.47 14.34 10.69
CA TYR A 322 3.06 13.21 11.39
C TYR A 322 2.07 12.66 12.43
N PHE A 323 1.85 11.34 12.43
CA PHE A 323 0.87 10.63 13.28
C PHE A 323 1.54 9.77 14.35
#